data_AF-A0A3M2ZJ91-F1
#
_entry.id   AF-A0A3M2ZJ91-F1
#
_cell.length_a   1.000
_cell.length_b   1.000
_cell.length_c   1.000
_cell.angle_alpha   90.00
_cell.angle_beta   90.00
_cell.angle_gamma   90.00
#
_symmetry.space_group_name_H-M   'P 1'
#
loop_
_entity.id
_entity.type
_entity.pdbx_description
1 polymer ?
#
loop_
_entity_poly.entity_id
_entity_poly.type
_entity_poly.pdbx_seq_one_letter_code
_entity_poly.pdbx_strand_id
1 'polypeptide(L)'
;MRQDPDVIMIGEMRDLETCRITIQSSLTGHLVLSTLHTNSAAASITRLLDMGVESYLIASTVNGILAQRLVRRLDPATREAFDAPPELIAEH
;
A
#
# COMPACT_ATOMS: atom_id res chain seq x y z
N MET A 1 -0.74 19.75 -13.76
CA MET A 1 0.53 20.03 -13.05
C MET A 1 0.99 21.45 -13.33
N ARG A 2 0.63 22.43 -12.49
CA ARG A 2 1.05 23.85 -12.63
C ARG A 2 1.74 24.37 -11.36
N GLN A 3 2.04 23.48 -10.42
CA GLN A 3 2.57 23.79 -9.09
C GLN A 3 4.03 23.37 -8.93
N ASP A 4 4.64 22.80 -9.99
CA ASP A 4 6.03 22.31 -9.99
C ASP A 4 6.41 21.41 -8.80
N PRO A 5 5.63 20.36 -8.47
CA PRO A 5 5.97 19.48 -7.34
C PRO A 5 7.07 18.48 -7.72
N ASP A 6 7.88 18.07 -6.75
CA ASP A 6 8.72 16.87 -6.88
C ASP A 6 8.00 15.60 -6.39
N VAL A 7 7.16 15.77 -5.35
CA VAL A 7 6.43 14.69 -4.67
C VAL A 7 4.95 15.03 -4.61
N ILE A 8 4.10 14.07 -4.95
CA ILE A 8 2.64 14.21 -4.92
C ILE A 8 2.06 13.16 -3.97
N MET A 9 1.21 13.59 -3.04
CA MET A 9 0.46 12.70 -2.16
C MET A 9 -1.02 12.74 -2.53
N ILE A 10 -1.56 11.56 -2.86
CA ILE A 10 -2.98 11.36 -3.15
C ILE A 10 -3.54 10.53 -2.01
N GLY A 11 -4.47 11.10 -1.25
CA GLY A 11 -4.97 10.48 -0.02
C GLY A 11 -5.42 9.02 -0.21
N GLU A 12 -6.22 8.76 -1.25
CA GLU A 12 -6.72 7.42 -1.58
C GLU A 12 -7.09 7.35 -3.07
N MET A 13 -6.79 6.24 -3.74
CA MET A 13 -7.27 5.98 -5.11
C MET A 13 -8.54 5.13 -5.08
N ARG A 14 -9.68 5.74 -5.39
CA ARG A 14 -11.01 5.08 -5.34
C ARG A 14 -11.52 4.60 -6.69
N ASP A 15 -11.09 5.25 -7.75
CA ASP A 15 -11.61 5.08 -9.10
C ASP A 15 -10.47 5.11 -10.13
N LEU A 16 -10.82 4.70 -11.36
CA LEU A 16 -9.88 4.65 -12.48
C LEU A 16 -9.37 6.04 -12.88
N GLU A 17 -10.20 7.07 -12.74
CA GLU A 17 -9.81 8.44 -13.06
C GLU A 17 -8.66 8.90 -12.18
N THR A 18 -8.79 8.72 -10.86
CA THR A 18 -7.75 9.02 -9.88
C THR A 18 -6.50 8.18 -10.14
N CYS A 19 -6.65 6.88 -10.41
CA CYS A 19 -5.51 6.01 -10.75
C CYS A 19 -4.75 6.49 -11.99
N ARG A 20 -5.47 6.92 -13.04
CA ARG A 20 -4.85 7.46 -14.26
C ARG A 20 -4.07 8.73 -13.97
N ILE A 21 -4.60 9.63 -13.16
CA ILE A 21 -3.88 10.85 -12.76
C ILE A 21 -2.61 10.49 -11.98
N THR A 22 -2.69 9.57 -11.00
CA THR A 22 -1.53 9.07 -10.23
C THR A 22 -0.43 8.53 -11.17
N ILE A 23 -0.81 7.66 -12.10
CA ILE A 23 0.12 7.00 -13.03
C ILE A 23 0.76 8.01 -13.98
N GLN A 24 0.00 8.92 -14.56
CA GLN A 24 0.53 9.96 -15.45
C GLN A 24 1.50 10.90 -14.71
N SER A 25 1.19 11.21 -13.45
CA SER A 25 2.09 11.98 -12.59
C SER A 25 3.41 11.23 -12.35
N SER A 26 3.35 9.93 -12.07
CA SER A 26 4.54 9.09 -11.88
C SER A 26 5.39 8.98 -13.14
N LEU A 27 4.76 8.79 -14.31
CA LEU A 27 5.46 8.71 -15.60
C LEU A 27 6.17 10.01 -16.01
N THR A 28 5.77 11.15 -15.45
CA THR A 28 6.38 12.46 -15.73
C THR A 28 7.51 12.81 -14.75
N GLY A 29 7.96 11.86 -13.92
CA GLY A 29 9.12 12.02 -13.04
C GLY A 29 8.79 12.42 -11.60
N HIS A 30 7.51 12.46 -11.23
CA HIS A 30 7.10 12.76 -9.87
C HIS A 30 7.12 11.50 -9.00
N LEU A 31 7.61 11.61 -7.76
CA LEU A 31 7.36 10.57 -6.77
C LEU A 31 5.91 10.69 -6.29
N VAL A 32 5.09 9.66 -6.52
CA VAL A 32 3.69 9.66 -6.11
C VAL A 32 3.47 8.68 -4.96
N LEU A 33 2.87 9.17 -3.87
CA LEU A 33 2.45 8.37 -2.74
C LEU A 33 0.93 8.33 -2.70
N SER A 34 0.36 7.15 -2.51
CA SER A 34 -1.09 6.99 -2.34
C SER A 34 -1.46 5.78 -1.50
N THR A 35 -2.74 5.67 -1.15
CA THR A 35 -3.28 4.54 -0.39
C THR A 35 -4.35 3.80 -1.19
N LEU A 36 -4.48 2.51 -0.87
CA LEU A 36 -5.52 1.61 -1.35
C LEU A 36 -6.01 0.77 -0.17
N HIS A 37 -7.30 0.46 -0.14
CA HIS A 37 -7.89 -0.41 0.88
C HIS A 37 -7.86 -1.86 0.40
N THR A 38 -6.76 -2.56 0.68
CA THR A 38 -6.60 -3.98 0.36
C THR A 38 -6.05 -4.76 1.56
N ASN A 39 -6.30 -6.07 1.57
CA ASN A 39 -5.91 -6.94 2.69
C ASN A 39 -4.43 -7.36 2.66
N SER A 40 -3.73 -7.12 1.54
CA SER A 40 -2.31 -7.46 1.37
C SER A 40 -1.68 -6.60 0.28
N ALA A 41 -0.34 -6.52 0.28
CA ALA A 41 0.39 -5.75 -0.72
C ALA A 41 0.14 -6.29 -2.15
N ALA A 42 0.12 -7.62 -2.32
CA ALA A 42 -0.15 -8.23 -3.62
C ALA A 42 -1.58 -7.95 -4.11
N ALA A 43 -2.58 -7.94 -3.22
CA ALA A 43 -3.96 -7.66 -3.57
C ALA A 43 -4.16 -6.23 -4.15
N SER A 44 -3.25 -5.29 -3.84
CA SER A 44 -3.26 -3.95 -4.45
C SER A 44 -3.00 -3.98 -5.96
N ILE A 45 -2.20 -4.93 -6.47
CA ILE A 45 -2.00 -5.10 -7.92
C ILE A 45 -3.29 -5.57 -8.57
N THR A 46 -3.93 -6.60 -8.01
CA THR A 46 -5.24 -7.08 -8.48
C THR A 46 -6.27 -5.97 -8.45
N ARG A 47 -6.32 -5.17 -7.38
CA ARG A 47 -7.26 -4.05 -7.26
C ARG A 47 -7.05 -3.00 -8.36
N LEU A 48 -5.81 -2.67 -8.72
CA LEU A 48 -5.51 -1.75 -9.82
C LEU A 48 -5.99 -2.32 -11.17
N LEU A 49 -5.76 -3.62 -11.41
CA LEU A 49 -6.25 -4.30 -12.61
C LEU A 49 -7.79 -4.30 -12.67
N ASP A 50 -8.46 -4.59 -11.56
CA ASP A 50 -9.93 -4.59 -11.44
C ASP A 50 -10.53 -3.21 -11.68
N MET A 51 -9.82 -2.14 -11.31
CA MET A 51 -10.22 -0.76 -11.62
C MET A 51 -10.01 -0.41 -13.11
N GLY A 52 -9.32 -1.25 -13.88
CA GLY A 52 -9.07 -1.03 -15.31
C GLY A 52 -7.72 -0.37 -15.63
N VAL A 53 -6.76 -0.42 -14.70
CA VAL A 53 -5.38 0.00 -14.98
C VAL A 53 -4.69 -1.08 -15.82
N GLU A 54 -4.02 -0.66 -16.89
CA GLU A 54 -3.29 -1.58 -17.76
C GLU A 54 -2.05 -2.15 -17.05
N SER A 55 -1.80 -3.45 -17.20
CA SER A 55 -0.77 -4.17 -16.45
C SER A 55 0.65 -3.61 -16.68
N TYR A 56 0.97 -3.16 -17.89
CA TYR A 56 2.27 -2.56 -18.18
C TYR A 56 2.46 -1.21 -17.46
N LEU A 57 1.39 -0.44 -17.25
CA LEU A 57 1.46 0.82 -16.50
C LEU A 57 1.80 0.53 -15.03
N ILE A 58 1.15 -0.47 -14.44
CA ILE A 58 1.45 -0.91 -13.07
C ILE A 58 2.92 -1.34 -12.98
N ALA A 59 3.38 -2.20 -13.89
CA ALA A 59 4.76 -2.69 -13.91
C ALA A 59 5.80 -1.57 -14.10
N SER A 60 5.45 -0.51 -14.85
CA SER A 60 6.37 0.61 -15.13
C SER A 60 6.39 1.72 -14.07
N THR A 61 5.35 1.84 -13.25
CA THR A 61 5.19 2.98 -12.31
C THR A 61 5.23 2.60 -10.84
N VAL A 62 4.90 1.36 -10.48
CA VAL A 62 4.89 0.93 -9.07
C VAL A 62 6.29 0.58 -8.61
N ASN A 63 6.85 1.42 -7.73
CA ASN A 63 8.13 1.15 -7.07
C ASN A 63 8.01 0.18 -5.89
N GLY A 64 6.86 0.19 -5.19
CA GLY A 64 6.65 -0.66 -4.02
C GLY A 64 5.24 -0.52 -3.44
N ILE A 65 4.81 -1.53 -2.69
CA ILE A 65 3.52 -1.55 -2.01
C ILE A 65 3.74 -1.98 -0.56
N LEU A 66 3.27 -1.16 0.38
CA LEU A 66 3.36 -1.43 1.81
C LEU A 66 1.97 -1.79 2.34
N ALA A 67 1.83 -3.01 2.87
CA ALA A 67 0.65 -3.41 3.62
C ALA A 67 0.91 -3.21 5.12
N GLN A 68 0.04 -2.45 5.79
CA GLN A 68 0.19 -2.09 7.19
C GLN A 68 -0.96 -2.63 8.02
N ARG A 69 -0.63 -3.15 9.21
CA ARG A 69 -1.58 -3.42 10.29
C ARG A 69 -1.07 -2.77 11.57
N LEU A 70 -2.00 -2.28 12.39
CA LEU A 70 -1.69 -1.75 13.71
C LEU A 70 -2.12 -2.78 14.75
N VAL A 71 -1.17 -3.18 15.59
CA VAL A 71 -1.44 -4.04 16.75
C VAL A 71 -1.24 -3.23 18.02
N ARG A 72 -1.99 -3.59 19.06
CA ARG A 72 -1.85 -2.93 20.36
C ARG A 72 -0.52 -3.34 20.98
N ARG A 73 0.19 -2.36 21.54
CA ARG A 73 1.38 -2.61 22.36
C ARG A 73 0.93 -3.09 23.75
N LEU A 74 1.55 -4.15 24.25
CA LEU A 74 1.36 -4.58 25.64
C LEU A 74 1.91 -3.51 26.60
N ASP A 75 1.20 -3.29 27.70
CA ASP A 75 1.64 -2.40 28.76
C ASP A 75 2.89 -2.98 29.44
N PRO A 76 4.03 -2.26 29.47
CA PRO A 76 5.24 -2.71 30.11
C PRO A 76 5.09 -3.06 31.61
N ALA A 77 4.13 -2.45 32.31
CA ALA A 77 3.92 -2.66 33.75
C ALA A 77 3.12 -3.93 34.05
N THR A 78 2.28 -4.39 33.12
CA THR A 78 1.33 -5.51 33.34
C THR A 78 1.49 -6.67 32.36
N ARG A 79 2.45 -6.60 31.42
CA ARG A 79 2.74 -7.72 30.53
C ARG A 79 3.26 -8.92 31.31
N GLU A 80 2.74 -10.10 30.97
CA GLU A 80 3.14 -11.38 31.57
C GLU A 80 3.86 -12.23 30.51
N ALA A 81 4.96 -12.86 30.92
CA ALA A 81 5.65 -13.84 30.08
C ALA A 81 4.91 -15.17 30.18
N PHE A 82 4.84 -15.90 29.06
CA PHE A 82 4.32 -17.26 29.03
C PHE A 82 5.20 -18.12 28.13
N ASP A 83 5.29 -19.40 28.44
CA ASP A 83 5.94 -20.38 27.57
C ASP A 83 5.00 -20.72 26.42
N ALA A 84 5.37 -20.33 25.21
CA ALA A 84 4.56 -20.57 24.02
C ALA A 84 4.52 -22.08 23.71
N PRO A 85 3.32 -22.70 23.62
CA PRO A 85 3.19 -24.08 23.19
C PRO A 85 3.80 -24.27 21.79
N PRO A 86 4.46 -25.41 21.52
CA PRO A 86 5.06 -25.68 20.21
C PRO A 86 4.08 -25.53 19.05
N GLU A 87 2.80 -25.84 19.26
CA GLU A 87 1.74 -25.72 18.25
C GLU A 87 1.52 -24.26 17.85
N LEU A 88 1.60 -23.32 18.80
CA LEU A 88 1.42 -21.88 18.56
C LEU A 88 2.59 -21.28 17.76
N ILE A 89 3.79 -21.83 17.93
CA ILE A 89 4.99 -21.41 17.20
C ILE A 89 4.96 -21.96 15.76
N ALA A 90 4.45 -23.18 15.57
CA ALA A 90 4.44 -23.84 14.26
C ALA A 90 3.41 -23.25 13.27
N GLU A 91 2.40 -22.53 13.75
CA GLU A 91 1.33 -21.95 12.93
C GLU A 91 1.69 -20.58 12.31
N HIS A 92 2.86 -20.02 12.65
CA HIS A 92 3.31 -18.67 12.28
C HIS A 92 4.75 -18.64 11.76
#